data_AF-R6R0R4-F1
#
_entry.id   AF-R6R0R4-F1
#
_cell.length_a   1.000
_cell.length_b   1.000
_cell.length_c   1.000
_cell.angle_alpha   90.00
_cell.angle_beta   90.00
_cell.angle_gamma   90.00
#
_symmetry.space_group_name_H-M   'P 1'
#
loop_
_entity.id
_entity.type
_entity.pdbx_description
1 polymer ?
#
loop_
_entity_poly.entity_id
_entity_poly.type
_entity_poly.pdbx_seq_one_letter_code
_entity_poly.pdbx_strand_id
1 'polypeptide(L)'
;MEIEFKNSIFTSNQIIIKKKKQNIIIPLTKVDKLLYAKFSIKNYFSLGFGDWRTVGALYIYLTEKINNKKLYCFFIRYNNLTKIPKNIFEKIKFYAPGNPW
;
A
#
# COMPACT_ATOMS: atom_id res chain seq x y z
N MET A 1 -16.51 8.86 2.66
CA MET A 1 -16.63 7.77 1.65
C MET A 1 -15.80 6.60 2.13
N GLU A 2 -16.41 5.42 2.20
CA GLU A 2 -15.78 4.17 2.61
C GLU A 2 -15.76 3.20 1.42
N ILE A 3 -14.62 2.54 1.21
CA ILE A 3 -14.41 1.65 0.08
C ILE A 3 -13.75 0.38 0.57
N GLU A 4 -14.46 -0.72 0.42
CA GLU A 4 -14.09 -2.03 0.93
C GLU A 4 -13.60 -2.95 -0.19
N PHE A 5 -12.51 -3.66 0.10
CA PHE A 5 -12.00 -4.76 -0.71
C PHE A 5 -11.81 -6.02 0.15
N LYS A 6 -11.45 -7.13 -0.51
CA LYS A 6 -11.22 -8.43 0.12
C LYS A 6 -10.30 -8.36 1.34
N ASN A 7 -9.19 -7.62 1.23
CA ASN A 7 -8.13 -7.59 2.25
C ASN A 7 -7.97 -6.23 2.94
N SER A 8 -8.73 -5.21 2.55
CA SER A 8 -8.54 -3.84 3.04
C SER A 8 -9.82 -3.02 2.98
N ILE A 9 -9.89 -1.98 3.81
CA ILE A 9 -10.92 -0.96 3.77
C ILE A 9 -10.21 0.39 3.75
N PHE A 10 -10.65 1.28 2.87
CA PHE A 10 -10.15 2.64 2.77
C PHE A 10 -11.27 3.60 3.14
N THR A 11 -10.98 4.48 4.09
CA THR A 11 -11.88 5.58 4.48
C THR A 11 -11.17 6.90 4.21
N SER A 12 -11.82 8.03 4.48
CA SER A 12 -11.17 9.33 4.33
C SER A 12 -9.98 9.54 5.28
N ASN A 13 -9.95 8.85 6.43
CA ASN A 13 -9.03 9.17 7.53
C ASN A 13 -8.13 7.99 7.94
N GLN A 14 -8.42 6.77 7.49
CA GLN A 14 -7.68 5.57 7.88
C GLN A 14 -7.71 4.49 6.78
N ILE A 15 -6.70 3.63 6.83
CA ILE A 15 -6.58 2.40 6.05
C ILE A 15 -6.68 1.23 7.02
N ILE A 16 -7.59 0.30 6.76
CA ILE A 16 -7.75 -0.91 7.58
C ILE A 16 -7.28 -2.10 6.76
N ILE A 17 -6.36 -2.90 7.31
CA ILE A 17 -5.92 -4.16 6.72
C ILE A 17 -6.65 -5.30 7.43
N LYS A 18 -7.44 -6.06 6.67
CA LYS A 18 -8.16 -7.22 7.20
C LYS A 18 -7.18 -8.36 7.48
N LYS A 19 -7.23 -8.91 8.69
CA LYS A 19 -6.46 -10.09 9.08
C LYS A 19 -7.38 -11.05 9.83
N LYS A 20 -7.04 -12.34 9.80
CA LYS A 20 -7.85 -13.39 10.44
C LYS A 20 -8.05 -13.19 11.94
N LYS A 21 -7.01 -12.71 12.66
CA LYS A 21 -7.07 -12.53 14.12
C LYS A 21 -7.60 -11.16 14.51
N GLN A 22 -6.96 -10.10 14.02
CA GLN A 22 -7.32 -8.73 14.37
C GLN A 22 -7.01 -7.79 13.22
N ASN A 23 -7.98 -6.97 12.84
CA ASN A 23 -7.80 -5.94 11.82
C ASN A 23 -6.74 -4.93 12.28
N ILE A 24 -5.94 -4.48 11.33
CA ILE A 24 -4.89 -3.48 11.57
C ILE A 24 -5.45 -2.15 11.10
N ILE A 25 -5.70 -1.25 12.04
CA ILE A 25 -6.24 0.07 11.76
C ILE A 25 -5.07 1.05 11.70
N ILE A 26 -4.89 1.69 10.55
CA ILE A 26 -3.80 2.63 10.28
C ILE A 26 -4.40 4.01 10.01
N PRO A 27 -4.36 4.93 10.99
CA PRO A 27 -4.73 6.33 10.75
C PRO A 27 -3.82 6.96 9.70
N LEU A 28 -4.38 7.75 8.77
CA LEU A 28 -3.60 8.42 7.73
C LEU A 28 -2.60 9.43 8.30
N THR A 29 -2.85 9.97 9.49
CA THR A 29 -1.91 10.84 10.22
C THR A 29 -0.61 10.13 10.61
N LYS A 30 -0.64 8.78 10.69
CA LYS A 30 0.51 7.94 11.01
C LYS A 30 1.18 7.34 9.76
N VAL A 31 0.66 7.62 8.57
CA VAL A 31 1.24 7.16 7.30
C VAL A 31 2.31 8.15 6.88
N ASP A 32 3.55 7.68 6.82
CA ASP A 32 4.68 8.43 6.28
C ASP A 32 4.63 8.41 4.74
N LYS A 33 4.60 7.20 4.16
CA LYS A 33 4.65 7.01 2.71
C LYS A 33 3.79 5.83 2.27
N LEU A 34 3.19 5.95 1.09
CA LEU A 34 2.50 4.86 0.40
C LEU A 34 3.26 4.54 -0.89
N LEU A 35 3.67 3.29 -1.07
CA LEU A 35 4.32 2.84 -2.29
C LEU A 35 3.52 1.74 -2.97
N TYR A 36 3.31 1.84 -4.28
CA TYR A 36 2.65 0.79 -5.04
C TYR A 36 3.49 0.37 -6.24
N ALA A 37 3.77 -0.93 -6.33
CA ALA A 37 4.43 -1.50 -7.50
C ALA A 37 3.40 -1.92 -8.54
N LYS A 38 3.11 -1.06 -9.52
CA LYS A 38 2.19 -1.43 -10.61
C LYS A 38 2.76 -2.60 -11.42
N PHE A 39 1.92 -3.56 -11.78
CA PHE A 39 2.33 -4.65 -12.66
C PHE A 39 2.71 -4.09 -14.03
N SER A 40 3.95 -4.37 -14.45
CA SER A 40 4.48 -4.15 -15.79
C SER A 40 5.63 -5.14 -15.99
N ILE A 41 5.94 -5.49 -17.23
CA ILE A 41 7.04 -6.42 -17.55
C ILE A 41 8.36 -5.90 -16.94
N LYS A 42 8.63 -4.59 -17.07
CA LYS A 42 9.80 -3.93 -16.48
C LYS A 42 9.83 -4.05 -14.95
N ASN A 43 8.71 -3.79 -14.28
CA ASN A 43 8.64 -3.87 -12.81
C ASN A 43 8.75 -5.32 -12.33
N TYR A 44 8.20 -6.28 -13.07
CA TYR A 44 8.29 -7.70 -12.75
C TYR A 44 9.74 -8.19 -12.76
N PHE A 45 10.49 -7.90 -13.83
CA PHE A 45 11.91 -8.26 -13.91
C PHE A 45 12.76 -7.48 -12.90
N SER A 46 12.52 -6.17 -12.75
CA SER A 46 13.29 -5.35 -11.81
C SER A 46 13.09 -5.76 -10.34
N LEU A 47 11.88 -6.14 -9.95
CA LEU A 47 11.60 -6.59 -8.59
C LEU A 47 11.99 -8.05 -8.37
N GLY A 48 11.88 -8.90 -9.39
CA GLY A 48 12.21 -10.33 -9.30
C GLY A 48 13.70 -10.64 -9.12
N PHE A 49 14.60 -9.73 -9.51
CA PHE A 49 16.05 -9.97 -9.52
C PHE A 49 16.88 -9.14 -8.52
N GLY A 50 16.26 -8.34 -7.64
CA GLY A 50 17.03 -7.52 -6.70
C GLY A 50 16.28 -6.72 -5.64
N ASP A 51 14.96 -6.86 -5.52
CA ASP A 51 14.16 -6.10 -4.56
C ASP A 51 13.29 -7.04 -3.72
N TRP A 52 13.17 -6.80 -2.40
CA TRP A 52 12.27 -7.56 -1.54
C TRP A 52 10.79 -7.21 -1.79
N ARG A 53 10.53 -6.19 -2.61
CA ARG A 53 9.19 -5.72 -2.99
C ARG A 53 8.62 -6.54 -4.15
N THR A 54 7.29 -6.55 -4.28
CA THR A 54 6.56 -7.36 -5.26
C THR A 54 5.52 -6.51 -5.98
N VAL A 55 5.35 -6.78 -7.27
CA VAL A 55 4.29 -6.18 -8.09
C VAL A 55 2.90 -6.46 -7.49
N GLY A 56 2.00 -5.48 -7.57
CA GLY A 56 0.63 -5.58 -7.07
C GLY A 56 0.48 -5.40 -5.55
N ALA A 57 1.58 -5.18 -4.82
CA ALA A 57 1.53 -4.87 -3.40
C ALA A 57 1.50 -3.35 -3.15
N LEU A 58 0.64 -2.93 -2.23
CA LEU A 58 0.65 -1.61 -1.61
C LEU A 58 1.44 -1.70 -0.31
N TYR A 59 2.50 -0.92 -0.19
CA TYR A 59 3.34 -0.78 1.00
C TYR A 59 2.97 0.51 1.73
N ILE A 60 2.83 0.41 3.04
CA ILE A 60 2.42 1.48 3.95
C ILE A 60 3.52 1.64 4.98
N TYR A 61 4.32 2.70 4.82
CA TYR A 61 5.34 3.11 5.78
C TYR A 61 4.70 4.00 6.84
N LEU A 62 5.05 3.75 8.09
CA LEU A 62 4.48 4.45 9.23
C LEU A 62 5.51 5.36 9.88
N THR A 63 5.08 6.54 10.29
CA THR A 63 5.91 7.48 11.08
C THR A 63 6.29 6.86 12.43
N GLU A 64 5.35 6.15 13.05
CA GLU A 64 5.52 5.43 14.31
C GLU A 64 5.08 3.97 14.24
N LYS A 65 5.48 3.17 15.23
CA LYS A 65 5.13 1.74 15.25
C LYS A 65 3.64 1.55 15.57
N ILE A 66 2.94 0.76 14.75
CA ILE A 66 1.63 0.18 15.08
C ILE A 66 1.84 -1.32 15.21
N ASN A 67 1.37 -1.93 16.31
CA ASN A 67 1.58 -3.36 16.64
C ASN A 67 3.05 -3.82 16.42
N ASN A 68 3.99 -3.02 16.93
CA ASN A 68 5.44 -3.21 16.82
C ASN A 68 6.03 -3.25 15.39
N LYS A 69 5.28 -2.80 14.38
CA LYS A 69 5.76 -2.71 12.99
C LYS A 69 5.73 -1.27 12.49
N LYS A 70 6.74 -0.89 11.69
CA LYS A 70 6.79 0.39 10.95
C LYS A 70 6.36 0.27 9.49
N LEU A 71 6.06 -0.95 9.04
CA LEU A 71 5.72 -1.24 7.66
C LEU A 71 4.63 -2.31 7.60
N TYR A 72 3.64 -2.05 6.77
CA TYR A 72 2.66 -3.04 6.35
C TYR A 72 2.61 -3.13 4.84
N CYS A 73 2.25 -4.31 4.34
CA CYS A 73 1.92 -4.47 2.93
C CYS A 73 0.75 -5.43 2.74
N PHE A 74 0.04 -5.26 1.63
CA PHE A 74 -0.95 -6.21 1.14
C PHE A 74 -1.14 -6.07 -0.37
N PHE A 75 -1.65 -7.14 -0.98
CA PHE A 75 -1.94 -7.16 -2.40
C PHE A 75 -3.27 -6.47 -2.71
N ILE A 76 -3.25 -5.56 -3.69
CA ILE A 76 -4.43 -4.89 -4.23
C ILE A 76 -4.22 -4.66 -5.73
N ARG A 77 -5.25 -4.95 -6.54
CA ARG A 77 -5.22 -4.70 -7.99
C ARG A 77 -5.22 -3.20 -8.27
N TYR A 78 -4.50 -2.77 -9.30
CA TYR A 78 -4.44 -1.36 -9.69
C TYR A 78 -5.83 -0.76 -9.95
N ASN A 79 -6.73 -1.48 -10.63
CA ASN A 79 -8.11 -1.02 -10.90
C ASN A 79 -8.95 -0.84 -9.62
N ASN A 80 -8.56 -1.47 -8.51
CA ASN A 80 -9.17 -1.24 -7.20
C ASN A 80 -8.51 -0.04 -6.52
N LEU A 81 -7.19 0.12 -6.68
CA LEU A 81 -6.44 1.27 -6.19
C LEU A 81 -7.02 2.59 -6.75
N THR A 82 -7.35 2.64 -8.04
CA THR A 82 -7.95 3.83 -8.68
C THR A 82 -9.34 4.20 -8.17
N LYS A 83 -9.97 3.30 -7.40
CA LYS A 83 -11.30 3.55 -6.81
C LYS A 83 -11.21 4.11 -5.40
N ILE A 84 -10.06 4.03 -4.72
CA ILE A 84 -9.94 4.46 -3.32
C ILE A 84 -10.14 5.98 -3.17
N PRO A 85 -10.40 6.49 -1.95
CA PRO A 85 -10.50 7.92 -1.71
C PRO A 85 -9.31 8.70 -2.28
N LYS A 86 -9.61 9.77 -3.04
CA LYS A 86 -8.64 10.56 -3.81
C LYS A 86 -7.47 11.06 -2.96
N ASN A 87 -7.75 11.49 -1.72
CA ASN A 87 -6.76 11.97 -0.76
C ASN A 87 -5.72 10.91 -0.35
N ILE A 88 -6.05 9.62 -0.46
CA ILE A 88 -5.12 8.51 -0.26
C ILE A 88 -4.40 8.20 -1.57
N PHE A 89 -5.15 8.10 -2.68
CA PHE A 89 -4.61 7.74 -3.99
C PHE A 89 -3.49 8.69 -4.44
N GLU A 90 -3.67 9.99 -4.27
CA GLU A 90 -2.69 11.02 -4.64
C GLU A 90 -1.38 10.93 -3.84
N LYS A 91 -1.39 10.32 -2.66
CA LYS A 91 -0.19 10.11 -1.83
C LYS A 91 0.61 8.86 -2.24
N ILE A 92 0.09 8.05 -3.15
CA ILE A 92 0.75 6.81 -3.58
C ILE A 92 1.86 7.15 -4.57
N LYS A 93 3.10 6.87 -4.17
CA LYS A 93 4.23 6.85 -5.09
C LYS A 93 4.27 5.51 -5.83
N PHE A 94 4.33 5.55 -7.16
CA PHE A 94 4.36 4.36 -7.99
C PHE A 94 5.80 3.93 -8.24
N TYR A 95 6.16 2.70 -7.88
CA TYR A 95 7.49 2.18 -8.13
C TYR A 95 7.86 2.25 -9.62
N ALA A 96 9.04 2.77 -9.89
CA ALA A 96 9.73 2.72 -11.17
C ALA A 96 11.18 2.27 -10.94
N PRO A 97 11.73 1.38 -11.79
CA PRO A 97 13.13 0.96 -11.74
C PRO A 97 14.06 2.16 -11.87
N GLY A 98 15.16 2.18 -11.11
CA GLY A 98 16.18 3.24 -11.18
C GLY A 98 15.84 4.55 -10.46
N ASN A 99 14.66 4.64 -9.83
CA ASN A 99 14.31 5.77 -8.97
C ASN A 99 14.24 5.29 -7.51
N PRO A 100 15.10 5.78 -6.60
CA PRO A 100 15.18 5.26 -5.23
C PRO A 100 14.00 5.64 -4.30
N TRP A 101 13.19 6.65 -4.66
CA TRP A 101 11.96 7.13 -3.98
C TRP A 101 12.03 7.73 -2.57
#